data_AF-A0A2M7CDD3-F1
#
_entry.id   AF-A0A2M7CDD3-F1
#
_cell.length_a   1.000
_cell.length_b   1.000
_cell.length_c   1.000
_cell.angle_alpha   90.00
_cell.angle_beta   90.00
_cell.angle_gamma   90.00
#
_symmetry.space_group_name_H-M   'P 1'
#
loop_
_entity.id
_entity.type
_entity.pdbx_description
1 polymer ?
#
loop_
_entity_poly.entity_id
_entity_poly.type
_entity_poly.pdbx_seq_one_letter_code
_entity_poly.pdbx_strand_id
1 'polypeptide(L)' 'MVAYEFYWRDPIKGLELIGVLPERRRNPIRITSESVMNWGKKVLGENSGLDNIFFVQVTIDNTTDDILRFKAHKYYQK' A
#
# COMPACT_ATOMS: atom_id res chain seq x y z
N MET A 1 4.92 -12.64 -4.51
CA MET A 1 3.53 -12.43 -4.05
C MET A 1 3.17 -10.96 -4.19
N VAL A 2 1.92 -10.59 -4.47
CA VAL A 2 1.52 -9.16 -4.46
C VAL A 2 1.19 -8.74 -3.02
N ALA A 3 1.51 -7.51 -2.65
CA ALA A 3 1.06 -6.92 -1.40
C ALA A 3 0.73 -5.43 -1.60
N TYR A 4 0.07 -4.84 -0.60
CA TYR A 4 -0.29 -3.44 -0.58
C TYR A 4 0.30 -2.79 0.66
N GLU A 5 1.19 -1.82 0.47
CA GLU A 5 1.67 -0.96 1.55
C GLU A 5 0.72 0.22 1.71
N PHE A 6 0.27 0.48 2.94
CA PHE A 6 -0.56 1.62 3.29
C PHE A 6 0.30 2.70 3.91
N TYR A 7 0.12 3.93 3.45
CA TYR A 7 0.86 5.09 3.91
C TYR A 7 -0.10 6.16 4.39
N TRP A 8 0.28 6.82 5.49
CA TRP A 8 -0.35 8.04 5.94
C TRP A 8 0.54 9.20 5.54
N ARG A 9 -0.08 10.20 4.90
CA ARG A 9 0.58 11.47 4.61
C ARG A 9 0.33 12.43 5.76
N ASP A 10 1.24 12.43 6.73
CA ASP A 10 1.29 13.46 7.77
C ASP A 10 1.83 14.76 7.13
N PRO A 11 1.11 15.89 7.23
CA PRO A 11 1.56 17.16 6.65
C PRO A 11 2.90 17.68 7.18
N ILE A 12 3.29 17.28 8.39
CA ILE A 12 4.49 17.72 9.11
C ILE A 12 5.60 16.69 8.99
N LYS A 13 5.30 15.41 9.19
CA LYS A 13 6.29 14.32 9.24
C LYS A 13 6.54 13.65 7.89
N GLY A 14 5.65 13.86 6.90
CA GLY A 14 5.75 13.25 5.58
C GLY A 14 5.04 11.90 5.51
N LEU A 15 5.65 10.93 4.82
CA LEU A 15 5.05 9.62 4.58
C LEU A 15 5.39 8.64 5.69
N GLU A 16 4.37 8.18 6.41
CA GLU A 16 4.50 7.14 7.43
C GLU A 16 3.90 5.83 6.92
N LEU A 17 4.67 4.73 6.96
CA LEU A 17 4.17 3.40 6.66
C LEU A 17 3.27 2.94 7.81
N ILE A 18 2.02 2.64 7.47
CA ILE A 18 1.02 2.19 8.45
C ILE A 18 0.98 0.67 8.53
N GLY A 19 1.10 -0.01 7.39
CA GLY A 19 1.06 -1.46 7.35
C GLY A 19 1.18 -2.05 5.95
N VAL A 20 1.37 -3.36 5.90
CA VAL A 20 1.48 -4.14 4.66
C VAL A 20 0.41 -5.21 4.65
N LEU A 21 -0.37 -5.28 3.58
CA LEU A 21 -1.38 -6.29 3.34
C LEU A 21 -0.94 -7.23 2.21
N PRO A 22 -0.47 -8.45 2.52
CA PRO A 22 -0.22 -9.46 1.52
C PRO A 22 -1.52 -9.87 0.81
N GLU A 23 -1.51 -9.91 -0.53
CA GLU A 23 -2.61 -10.50 -1.28
C GLU A 23 -2.56 -12.02 -1.15
N ARG A 24 -3.58 -12.57 -0.49
CA ARG A 24 -3.70 -14.01 -0.22
C ARG A 24 -4.78 -14.70 -1.04
N ARG A 25 -5.59 -13.96 -1.80
CA ARG A 25 -6.66 -14.56 -2.62
C ARG A 25 -6.06 -15.20 -3.86
N ARG A 26 -6.58 -16.38 -4.19
CA ARG A 26 -6.17 -17.15 -5.36
C ARG A 26 -6.55 -16.51 -6.69
N ASN A 27 -7.58 -15.66 -6.71
CA ASN A 27 -8.00 -14.91 -7.90
C ASN A 27 -7.81 -13.40 -7.67
N PRO A 28 -6.71 -12.81 -8.17
CA PRO A 28 -6.42 -11.39 -7.97
C PRO A 28 -7.34 -10.46 -8.78
N ILE A 29 -8.09 -10.95 -9.78
CA ILE A 29 -8.97 -10.12 -10.61
C ILE A 29 -10.10 -9.48 -9.79
N ARG A 30 -10.46 -10.07 -8.64
CA ARG A 30 -11.52 -9.55 -7.77
C ARG A 30 -11.07 -8.40 -6.88
N ILE A 31 -9.77 -8.07 -6.81
CA ILE A 31 -9.34 -6.97 -5.96
C ILE A 31 -9.42 -5.63 -6.68
N THR A 32 -10.19 -4.73 -6.10
CA THR A 32 -10.31 -3.34 -6.54
C THR A 32 -9.57 -2.43 -5.58
N SER A 33 -9.15 -1.26 -6.07
CA SER A 33 -8.58 -0.20 -5.23
C SER A 33 -9.50 0.18 -4.06
N GLU A 34 -10.80 0.19 -4.30
CA GLU A 34 -11.82 0.41 -3.28
C GLU A 34 -11.80 -0.67 -2.18
N SER A 35 -11.68 -1.95 -2.56
CA SER A 35 -11.61 -3.05 -1.59
C SER A 35 -10.36 -2.97 -0.71
N VAL A 36 -9.21 -2.60 -1.30
CA VAL A 36 -7.96 -2.36 -0.58
C VAL A 36 -8.13 -1.20 0.40
N MET A 37 -8.67 -0.07 -0.07
CA MET A 37 -8.88 1.12 0.74
C MET A 37 -9.87 0.86 1.89
N ASN A 38 -11.00 0.22 1.63
CA ASN A 38 -11.99 -0.13 2.65
C ASN A 38 -11.41 -1.03 3.75
N TRP A 39 -10.49 -1.92 3.38
CA TRP A 39 -9.77 -2.71 4.37
C TRP A 39 -8.80 -1.86 5.20
N GLY A 40 -8.03 -0.98 4.56
CA GLY A 40 -7.19 0.00 5.24
C GLY A 40 -7.98 0.80 6.26
N LYS A 41 -9.13 1.36 5.87
CA LYS A 41 -10.02 2.10 6.78
C LYS A 41 -10.50 1.26 7.97
N LYS A 42 -10.87 -0.01 7.75
CA LYS A 42 -11.30 -0.91 8.83
C LYS A 42 -10.20 -1.19 9.85
N VAL A 43 -8.97 -1.38 9.40
CA VAL A 43 -7.83 -1.71 10.28
C VAL A 43 -7.33 -0.48 11.03
N LEU A 44 -7.45 0.70 10.42
CA LEU A 44 -6.91 1.96 10.95
C LEU A 44 -7.94 2.79 11.73
N GLY A 45 -9.19 2.32 11.76
CA GLY A 45 -10.30 2.96 12.48
C GLY A 45 -10.95 4.09 11.67
N GLU A 46 -12.28 4.19 11.74
CA GLU A 46 -13.07 5.19 10.99
C GLU A 46 -12.79 6.65 11.44
N ASN A 47 -12.21 6.85 12.61
CA ASN A 47 -11.99 8.18 13.22
C ASN A 47 -10.59 8.78 12.99
N SER A 48 -9.70 8.12 12.23
CA SER A 48 -8.30 8.54 12.07
C SER A 48 -8.07 9.39 10.82
N GLY A 49 -8.73 10.54 10.68
CA GLY A 49 -8.36 11.58 9.68
C GLY A 49 -8.00 11.02 8.30
N LEU A 50 -8.82 10.10 7.78
CA LEU A 50 -8.51 9.14 6.72
C LEU A 50 -8.30 9.77 5.34
N ASP A 51 -8.43 11.09 5.22
CA ASP A 51 -8.29 11.84 3.97
C ASP A 51 -6.87 11.81 3.39
N ASN A 52 -5.88 11.43 4.21
CA ASN A 52 -4.48 11.41 3.84
C ASN A 52 -3.88 10.00 3.74
N ILE A 53 -4.71 8.96 3.64
CA ILE A 53 -4.24 7.59 3.45
C ILE A 53 -4.25 7.23 1.97
N PHE A 54 -3.18 6.60 1.51
CA PHE A 54 -3.09 5.97 0.22
C PHE A 54 -2.39 4.62 0.33
N PHE A 55 -2.45 3.83 -0.73
CA PHE A 55 -1.73 2.58 -0.79
C PHE A 55 -0.93 2.48 -2.09
N VAL A 56 0.10 1.65 -2.06
CA VAL A 56 0.87 1.27 -3.25
C VAL A 56 0.92 -0.25 -3.35
N GLN A 57 0.82 -0.76 -4.56
CA GLN A 57 1.01 -2.17 -4.83
C GLN A 57 2.50 -2.47 -4.93
N VAL A 58 2.95 -3.47 -4.20
CA VAL A 58 4.33 -3.95 -4.18
C VAL A 58 4.37 -5.45 -4.48
N THR A 59 5.53 -5.93 -4.88
CA THR A 59 5.78 -7.37 -5.00
C THR A 59 6.65 -7.80 -3.83
N ILE A 60 6.25 -8.84 -3.12
CA ILE A 60 7.07 -9.55 -2.14
C ILE A 60 7.78 -10.69 -2.84
N ASP A 61 9.09 -10.80 -2.70
CA ASP A 61 9.85 -11.97 -3.12
C ASP A 61 9.51 -13.14 -2.19
N ASN A 62 9.03 -14.25 -2.75
CA ASN A 62 8.62 -15.40 -1.95
C ASN A 62 9.80 -16.24 -1.43
N THR A 63 11.03 -15.92 -1.86
CA THR A 63 12.25 -16.65 -1.48
C THR A 63 13.00 -15.94 -0.37
N THR A 64 12.97 -14.61 -0.34
CA THR A 64 13.68 -13.79 0.65
C THR A 64 12.76 -12.98 1.56
N ASP A 65 11.44 -13.01 1.33
CA ASP A 65 10.43 -12.14 1.96
C ASP A 65 10.69 -10.63 1.75
N ASP A 66 11.59 -10.29 0.81
CA ASP A 66 11.92 -8.90 0.52
C ASP A 66 10.77 -8.21 -0.23
N ILE A 67 10.46 -6.98 0.21
CA ILE A 67 9.53 -6.11 -0.52
C ILE A 67 10.26 -5.46 -1.70
N LEU A 68 10.01 -5.98 -2.89
CA LEU A 68 10.40 -5.40 -4.17
C LEU A 68 9.49 -4.21 -4.49
N ARG A 69 9.92 -3.04 -4.05
CA ARG A 69 9.36 -1.77 -4.54
C ARG A 69 9.93 -1.53 -5.92
N PHE A 70 9.10 -1.52 -6.96
CA PHE A 70 9.52 -1.00 -8.26
C PHE A 70 9.90 0.46 -8.04
N LYS A 71 11.20 0.76 -7.92
CA LYS A 71 11.69 2.14 -7.96
C LYS A 71 11.24 2.67 -9.31
N ALA A 72 10.22 3.54 -9.31
CA ALA A 72 9.93 4.35 -10.47
C ALA A 72 11.26 4.99 -10.88
N HIS A 73 11.82 4.54 -12.00
CA HIS A 73 12.95 5.22 -12.60
C HIS A 73 12.50 6.65 -12.78
N LYS A 74 13.12 7.54 -12.01
CA LYS A 74 12.95 8.99 -12.11
C LYS A 74 13.19 9.38 -13.57
N TYR A 75 12.13 9.52 -14.36
CA TYR A 75 12.18 10.35 -15.54
C TYR A 75 12.12 11.81 -15.05
N TYR A 76 13.23 12.30 -14.51
CA TYR A 76 13.55 13.71 -14.67
C TYR A 76 14.13 13.83 -16.06
N GLN A 77 13.27 14.05 -17.06
CA GLN A 77 13.72 14.73 -18.26
C GLN A 77 13.69 16.23 -17.96
N LYS A 78 14.81 16.84 -18.31
CA LYS A 78 15.25 18.20 -18.00
C LYS A 78 14.59 19.21 -18.93
#